data_AF-A0A174W3E6-F1
#
_entry.id   AF-A0A174W3E6-F1
#
_cell.length_a   1.000
_cell.length_b   1.000
_cell.length_c   1.000
_cell.angle_alpha   90.00
_cell.angle_beta   90.00
_cell.angle_gamma   90.00
#
_symmetry.space_group_name_H-M   'P 1'
#
loop_
_entity.id
_entity.type
_entity.pdbx_description
1 polymer ?
#
loop_
_entity_poly.entity_id
_entity_poly.type
_entity_poly.pdbx_seq_one_letter_code
_entity_poly.pdbx_strand_id
1 'polypeptide(L)'
;MRSSRTRKEITDAYGRYIQRISLRQLWQRLYLKIKIMNLNITPTDKISEELAAIDAFLNITMSEDVQEAVLRGNDLAVYIARTGKLLADAKYHLNGKKKSEVFDTLRETASRAGATSKAINAIIDSLCKDEQYLVDWCDRLNRTATHQLEWCRTIISKAKAEMALAPQSYNNPKF
;
A
#
# COMPACT_ATOMS: atom_id res chain seq x y z
N MET A 1 -14.68 -8.96 -62.01
CA MET A 1 -15.99 -8.84 -61.34
C MET A 1 -15.83 -8.00 -60.08
N ARG A 2 -16.30 -6.75 -60.07
CA ARG A 2 -16.28 -5.86 -58.89
C ARG A 2 -17.52 -6.20 -58.05
N SER A 3 -17.31 -6.67 -56.83
CA SER A 3 -18.37 -6.95 -55.86
C SER A 3 -19.05 -5.64 -55.43
N SER A 4 -20.27 -5.42 -55.91
CA SER A 4 -21.14 -4.30 -55.54
C SER A 4 -21.73 -4.59 -54.16
N ARG A 5 -21.06 -4.20 -53.07
CA ARG A 5 -21.67 -4.26 -51.74
C ARG A 5 -22.93 -3.41 -51.73
N THR A 6 -24.04 -3.98 -51.30
CA THR A 6 -25.34 -3.30 -51.29
C THR A 6 -25.31 -2.15 -50.28
N ARG A 7 -26.04 -1.06 -50.55
CA ARG A 7 -26.08 0.14 -49.68
C ARG A 7 -26.39 -0.22 -48.21
N LYS A 8 -27.17 -1.29 -47.99
CA LYS A 8 -27.56 -1.85 -46.69
C LYS A 8 -26.40 -2.51 -45.93
N GLU A 9 -25.52 -3.24 -46.61
CA GLU A 9 -24.33 -3.84 -45.99
C GLU A 9 -23.33 -2.78 -45.50
N ILE A 10 -23.22 -1.69 -46.25
CA ILE A 10 -22.36 -0.56 -45.89
C ILE A 10 -22.92 0.14 -44.64
N THR A 11 -24.22 0.45 -44.61
CA THR A 11 -24.85 1.10 -43.44
C THR A 11 -24.77 0.23 -42.18
N ASP A 12 -24.93 -1.10 -42.32
CA ASP A 12 -24.81 -2.03 -41.19
C ASP A 12 -23.36 -2.15 -40.68
N ALA A 13 -22.37 -2.09 -41.58
CA ALA A 13 -20.96 -2.08 -41.20
C ALA A 13 -20.57 -0.79 -40.47
N TYR A 14 -21.04 0.37 -40.94
CA TYR A 14 -20.84 1.67 -40.26
C TYR A 14 -21.53 1.70 -38.89
N GLY A 15 -22.76 1.18 -38.77
CA GLY A 15 -23.48 1.09 -37.50
C GLY A 15 -22.74 0.25 -36.45
N ARG A 16 -22.23 -0.93 -36.85
CA ARG A 16 -21.41 -1.79 -35.97
C ARG A 16 -20.06 -1.15 -35.59
N TYR A 17 -19.45 -0.40 -36.51
CA TYR A 17 -18.20 0.32 -36.25
C TYR A 17 -18.40 1.48 -35.25
N ILE A 18 -19.48 2.26 -35.41
CA ILE A 18 -19.85 3.36 -34.50
C ILE A 18 -20.21 2.81 -33.10
N GLN A 19 -20.96 1.70 -33.01
CA GLN A 19 -21.24 1.05 -31.72
C GLN A 19 -19.96 0.55 -31.02
N ARG A 20 -18.99 0.00 -31.77
CA ARG A 20 -17.69 -0.41 -31.21
C ARG A 20 -16.85 0.78 -30.71
N ILE A 21 -16.84 1.91 -31.42
CA ILE A 21 -16.17 3.14 -30.98
C ILE A 21 -16.81 3.66 -29.69
N SER A 22 -18.13 3.71 -29.65
CA SER A 22 -18.91 4.13 -28.48
C SER A 22 -18.62 3.25 -27.26
N LEU A 23 -18.59 1.91 -27.42
CA LEU A 23 -18.24 0.99 -26.34
C LEU A 23 -16.79 1.17 -25.87
N ARG A 24 -15.84 1.38 -26.78
CA ARG A 24 -14.43 1.60 -26.43
C ARG A 24 -14.22 2.93 -25.70
N GLN A 25 -14.94 3.97 -26.10
CA GLN A 25 -14.95 5.28 -25.43
C GLN A 25 -15.67 5.24 -24.09
N LEU A 26 -16.77 4.48 -23.97
CA LEU A 26 -17.47 4.23 -22.71
C LEU A 26 -16.61 3.43 -21.75
N TRP A 27 -15.88 2.41 -22.23
CA TRP A 27 -14.90 1.67 -21.44
C TRP A 27 -13.72 2.54 -21.03
N GLN A 28 -13.19 3.39 -21.91
CA GLN A 28 -12.15 4.35 -21.55
C GLN A 28 -12.66 5.37 -20.52
N ARG A 29 -13.86 5.90 -20.69
CA ARG A 29 -14.48 6.83 -19.75
C ARG A 29 -14.82 6.17 -18.42
N LEU A 30 -15.31 4.93 -18.42
CA LEU A 30 -15.58 4.15 -17.22
C LEU A 30 -14.27 3.77 -16.52
N TYR A 31 -13.24 3.37 -17.27
CA TYR A 31 -11.90 3.13 -16.76
C TYR A 31 -11.28 4.40 -16.19
N LEU A 32 -11.40 5.55 -16.86
CA LEU A 32 -10.97 6.84 -16.33
C LEU A 32 -11.77 7.23 -15.09
N LYS A 33 -13.08 7.02 -15.08
CA LYS A 33 -13.98 7.35 -13.96
C LYS A 33 -13.78 6.42 -12.75
N ILE A 34 -13.43 5.16 -12.97
CA ILE A 34 -12.95 4.21 -11.93
C ILE A 34 -11.55 4.60 -11.46
N LYS A 35 -10.67 5.04 -12.37
CA LYS A 35 -9.31 5.53 -12.05
C LYS A 35 -9.34 6.87 -11.30
N ILE A 36 -10.40 7.67 -11.48
CA ILE A 36 -10.75 8.90 -10.74
C ILE A 36 -11.76 8.54 -9.63
N MET A 37 -11.62 7.39 -8.97
CA MET A 37 -12.09 7.32 -7.59
C MET A 37 -11.27 8.34 -6.79
N ASN A 38 -11.94 9.26 -6.09
CA ASN A 38 -11.34 10.27 -5.22
C ASN A 38 -10.54 9.58 -4.10
N LEU A 39 -9.34 9.11 -4.42
CA LEU A 39 -8.43 8.55 -3.45
C LEU A 39 -7.87 9.71 -2.65
N ASN A 40 -8.16 9.74 -1.35
CA ASN A 40 -7.52 10.65 -0.41
C ASN A 40 -6.08 10.20 -0.17
N ILE A 41 -5.21 10.43 -1.15
CA ILE A 41 -3.79 10.08 -1.11
C ILE A 41 -3.06 11.08 -0.21
N THR A 42 -2.39 10.58 0.82
CA THR A 42 -1.54 11.42 1.68
C THR A 42 -0.33 11.91 0.87
N PRO A 43 0.00 13.21 0.85
CA PRO A 43 1.19 13.71 0.16
C PRO A 43 2.47 13.19 0.81
N THR A 44 3.56 13.08 0.04
CA THR A 44 4.84 12.48 0.46
C THR A 44 5.41 13.09 1.74
N ASP A 45 5.31 14.41 1.89
CA ASP A 45 5.84 15.12 3.06
C ASP A 45 5.10 14.69 4.33
N LYS A 46 3.76 14.60 4.25
CA LYS A 46 2.92 14.12 5.36
C LYS A 46 3.11 12.65 5.67
N ILE A 47 3.41 11.83 4.66
CA ILE A 47 3.82 10.44 4.89
C ILE A 47 5.08 10.43 5.77
N SER A 48 6.11 11.21 5.42
CA SER A 48 7.36 11.23 6.17
C SER A 48 7.21 11.74 7.61
N GLU A 49 6.41 12.79 7.82
CA GLU A 49 6.09 13.34 9.15
C GLU A 49 5.42 12.28 10.04
N GLU A 50 4.40 11.61 9.51
CA GLU A 50 3.67 10.58 10.26
C GLU A 50 4.55 9.36 10.54
N LEU A 51 5.35 8.90 9.57
CA LEU A 51 6.29 7.79 9.79
C LEU A 51 7.32 8.13 10.87
N ALA A 52 7.82 9.36 10.92
CA ALA A 52 8.76 9.79 11.96
C ALA A 52 8.12 9.74 13.36
N ALA A 53 6.85 10.17 13.48
CA ALA A 53 6.12 10.08 14.75
C ALA A 53 5.89 8.62 15.19
N ILE A 54 5.54 7.74 14.25
CA ILE A 54 5.35 6.31 14.53
C ILE A 54 6.67 5.64 14.89
N ASP A 55 7.76 5.95 14.18
CA ASP A 55 9.09 5.41 14.46
C ASP A 55 9.57 5.84 15.85
N ALA A 56 9.35 7.10 16.23
CA ALA A 56 9.65 7.58 17.58
C ALA A 56 8.91 6.78 18.66
N PHE A 57 7.61 6.49 18.46
CA PHE A 57 6.83 5.64 19.37
C PHE A 57 7.34 4.20 19.43
N LEU A 58 7.68 3.60 18.28
CA LEU A 58 8.14 2.21 18.19
C LEU A 58 9.52 2.01 18.82
N ASN A 59 10.34 3.07 18.91
CA ASN A 59 11.65 3.06 19.56
C ASN A 59 11.59 3.25 21.09
N ILE A 60 10.40 3.40 21.68
CA ILE A 60 10.23 3.41 23.14
C ILE A 60 10.17 1.98 23.67
N THR A 61 10.99 1.70 24.68
CA THR A 61 10.96 0.41 25.41
C THR A 61 9.73 0.30 26.30
N MET A 62 9.02 -0.82 26.22
CA MET A 62 7.88 -1.14 27.09
C MET A 62 8.34 -1.99 28.28
N SER A 63 7.74 -1.79 29.46
CA SER A 63 7.96 -2.69 30.60
C SER A 63 7.16 -4.00 30.49
N GLU A 64 7.29 -4.91 31.46
CA GLU A 64 6.45 -6.11 31.56
C GLU A 64 5.10 -5.86 32.26
N ASP A 65 4.76 -4.61 32.57
CA ASP A 65 3.46 -4.29 33.15
C ASP A 65 2.31 -4.58 32.18
N VAL A 66 1.27 -5.23 32.69
CA VAL A 66 0.12 -5.68 31.89
C VAL A 66 -0.74 -4.52 31.44
N GLN A 67 -0.92 -3.50 32.28
CA GLN A 67 -1.74 -2.34 31.94
C GLN A 67 -1.04 -1.53 30.84
N GLU A 68 0.27 -1.34 30.94
CA GLU A 68 1.08 -0.75 29.88
C GLU A 68 0.97 -1.55 28.57
N ALA A 69 1.07 -2.88 28.62
CA ALA A 69 0.95 -3.75 27.43
C ALA A 69 -0.42 -3.65 26.73
N VAL A 70 -1.50 -3.50 27.49
CA VAL A 70 -2.85 -3.31 26.93
C VAL A 70 -2.96 -1.96 26.24
N LEU A 71 -2.51 -0.88 26.89
CA LEU A 71 -2.55 0.47 26.32
C LEU A 71 -1.69 0.56 25.05
N ARG A 72 -0.45 0.10 25.12
CA ARG A 72 0.46 0.05 23.97
C ARG A 72 -0.10 -0.80 22.83
N GLY A 73 -0.75 -1.92 23.15
CA GLY A 73 -1.41 -2.78 22.17
C GLY A 73 -2.51 -2.08 21.37
N ASN A 74 -3.29 -1.21 22.02
CA ASN A 74 -4.32 -0.41 21.35
C ASN A 74 -3.70 0.60 20.36
N ASP A 75 -2.65 1.29 20.78
CA ASP A 75 -1.93 2.24 19.92
C ASP A 75 -1.28 1.53 18.73
N LEU A 76 -0.64 0.38 18.96
CA LEU A 76 -0.03 -0.44 17.91
C LEU A 76 -1.05 -0.89 16.87
N ALA A 77 -2.27 -1.27 17.27
CA ALA A 77 -3.32 -1.65 16.32
C ALA A 77 -3.69 -0.49 15.38
N VAL A 78 -3.78 0.73 15.92
CA VAL A 78 -4.02 1.95 15.13
C VAL A 78 -2.86 2.21 14.18
N TYR A 79 -1.62 2.09 14.66
CA TYR A 79 -0.43 2.30 13.83
C TYR A 79 -0.26 1.25 12.74
N ILE A 80 -0.62 -0.02 12.96
CA ILE A 80 -0.63 -1.06 11.92
C ILE A 80 -1.60 -0.67 10.80
N ALA A 81 -2.82 -0.25 11.16
CA ALA A 81 -3.80 0.19 10.17
C ALA A 81 -3.32 1.44 9.42
N ARG A 82 -2.74 2.41 10.14
CA ARG A 82 -2.27 3.66 9.53
C ARG A 82 -1.07 3.46 8.62
N THR A 83 -0.05 2.73 9.06
CA THR A 83 1.12 2.40 8.24
C THR A 83 0.75 1.57 7.01
N GLY A 84 -0.26 0.69 7.10
CA GLY A 84 -0.79 -0.02 5.94
C GLY A 84 -1.40 0.92 4.89
N LYS A 85 -2.13 1.96 5.32
CA LYS A 85 -2.64 3.00 4.41
C LYS A 85 -1.51 3.84 3.81
N LEU A 86 -0.55 4.28 4.63
CA LEU A 86 0.60 5.06 4.16
C LEU A 86 1.45 4.28 3.16
N LEU A 87 1.60 2.97 3.34
CA LEU A 87 2.28 2.09 2.39
C LEU A 87 1.59 2.07 1.02
N ALA A 88 0.25 2.03 1.00
CA ALA A 88 -0.52 2.06 -0.24
C ALA A 88 -0.34 3.42 -0.97
N ASP A 89 -0.35 4.52 -0.23
CA ASP A 89 -0.13 5.86 -0.79
C ASP A 89 1.31 6.06 -1.28
N ALA A 90 2.31 5.60 -0.53
CA ALA A 90 3.71 5.67 -0.94
C ALA A 90 3.93 4.88 -2.25
N LYS A 91 3.32 3.69 -2.36
CA LYS A 91 3.33 2.91 -3.60
C LYS A 91 2.61 3.63 -4.74
N TYR A 92 1.55 4.38 -4.45
CA TYR A 92 0.87 5.21 -5.45
C TYR A 92 1.80 6.29 -6.00
N HIS A 93 2.49 7.05 -5.13
CA HIS A 93 3.45 8.08 -5.53
C HIS A 93 4.62 7.51 -6.33
N LEU A 94 5.22 6.42 -5.87
CA LEU A 94 6.30 5.73 -6.57
C LEU A 94 5.86 5.30 -7.98
N ASN A 95 4.69 4.68 -8.10
CA ASN A 95 4.15 4.23 -9.38
C ASN A 95 3.78 5.40 -10.30
N GLY A 96 3.30 6.51 -9.73
CA GLY A 96 3.05 7.76 -10.44
C GLY A 96 4.33 8.32 -11.04
N LYS A 97 5.39 8.44 -10.23
CA LYS A 97 6.70 8.92 -10.68
C LYS A 97 7.29 8.02 -11.76
N LYS A 98 7.26 6.69 -11.56
CA LYS A 98 7.74 5.69 -12.53
C LYS A 98 7.05 5.73 -13.90
N LYS A 99 5.81 6.24 -13.95
CA LYS A 99 4.96 6.40 -15.14
C LYS A 99 4.94 7.84 -15.68
N SER A 100 5.81 8.72 -15.19
CA SER A 100 5.92 10.08 -15.71
C SER A 100 6.44 10.09 -17.14
N GLU A 101 5.96 11.05 -17.93
CA GLU A 101 6.39 11.26 -19.33
C GLU A 101 7.91 11.47 -19.45
N VAL A 102 8.53 12.02 -18.40
CA VAL A 102 9.99 12.18 -18.30
C VAL A 102 10.69 10.83 -18.35
N PHE A 103 10.21 9.83 -17.61
CA PHE A 103 10.82 8.50 -17.65
C PHE A 103 10.49 7.71 -18.91
N ASP A 104 9.34 7.94 -19.53
CA ASP A 104 9.06 7.33 -20.84
C ASP A 104 10.01 7.89 -21.91
N THR A 105 10.24 9.20 -21.92
CA THR A 105 11.24 9.84 -22.78
C THR A 105 12.66 9.33 -22.49
N LEU A 106 13.00 9.13 -21.21
CA LEU A 106 14.29 8.56 -20.80
C LEU A 106 14.46 7.12 -21.32
N ARG A 107 13.43 6.27 -21.18
CA ARG A 107 13.43 4.90 -21.70
C ARG A 107 13.65 4.88 -23.21
N GLU A 108 12.94 5.72 -23.95
CA GLU A 108 13.08 5.81 -25.40
C GLU A 108 14.48 6.27 -25.81
N THR A 109 15.00 7.32 -25.18
CA THR A 109 16.31 7.90 -25.51
C THR A 109 17.44 6.93 -25.19
N ALA A 110 17.42 6.31 -24.01
CA ALA A 110 18.43 5.35 -23.60
C ALA A 110 18.39 4.07 -24.46
N SER A 111 17.20 3.62 -24.86
CA SER A 111 17.02 2.49 -25.78
C SER A 111 17.61 2.81 -27.16
N ARG A 112 17.34 4.01 -27.71
CA ARG A 112 17.95 4.48 -28.97
C ARG A 112 19.46 4.60 -28.89
N ALA A 113 20.01 4.90 -27.72
CA ALA A 113 21.46 4.92 -27.45
C ALA A 113 22.08 3.52 -27.25
N GLY A 114 21.29 2.45 -27.36
CA GLY A 114 21.76 1.05 -27.23
C GLY A 114 21.88 0.55 -25.78
N ALA A 115 21.35 1.27 -24.79
CA ALA A 115 21.35 0.81 -23.41
C ALA A 115 20.42 -0.40 -23.22
N THR A 116 20.86 -1.37 -22.42
CA THR A 116 20.03 -2.54 -22.09
C THR A 116 18.85 -2.14 -21.19
N SER A 117 17.71 -2.82 -21.33
CA SER A 117 16.53 -2.58 -20.47
C SER A 117 16.85 -2.71 -18.97
N LYS A 118 17.79 -3.59 -18.61
CA LYS A 118 18.26 -3.74 -17.23
C LYS A 118 18.98 -2.49 -16.72
N ALA A 119 19.88 -1.92 -17.54
CA ALA A 119 20.57 -0.67 -17.19
C ALA A 119 19.61 0.51 -17.10
N ILE A 120 18.64 0.60 -18.02
CA ILE A 120 17.61 1.65 -18.01
C ILE A 120 16.76 1.57 -16.74
N ASN A 121 16.29 0.37 -16.37
CA ASN A 121 15.48 0.19 -15.16
C ASN A 121 16.28 0.51 -13.90
N ALA A 122 17.57 0.13 -13.82
CA ALA A 122 18.43 0.49 -12.70
C ALA A 122 18.59 2.01 -12.53
N ILE A 123 18.69 2.77 -13.64
CA ILE A 123 18.71 4.23 -13.61
C ILE A 123 17.39 4.78 -13.08
N ILE A 124 16.25 4.27 -13.58
CA ILE A 124 14.92 4.73 -13.14
C ILE A 124 14.71 4.45 -11.65
N ASP A 125 15.10 3.25 -11.19
CA ASP A 125 15.02 2.89 -9.78
C ASP A 125 15.91 3.80 -8.92
N SER A 126 17.11 4.14 -9.39
CA SER A 126 18.00 5.11 -8.72
C SER A 126 17.38 6.52 -8.64
N LEU A 127 16.69 6.97 -9.69
CA LEU A 127 15.99 8.26 -9.71
C LEU A 127 14.72 8.28 -8.84
N CYS A 128 14.16 7.11 -8.52
CA CYS A 128 13.00 6.94 -7.65
C CYS A 128 13.37 6.56 -6.21
N LYS A 129 14.64 6.72 -5.82
CA LYS A 129 15.15 6.26 -4.52
C LYS A 129 14.38 6.82 -3.32
N ASP A 130 13.92 8.07 -3.40
CA ASP A 130 13.27 8.75 -2.27
C ASP A 130 11.85 8.20 -2.05
N GLU A 131 11.09 7.99 -3.13
CA GLU A 131 9.77 7.34 -3.05
C GLU A 131 9.89 5.87 -2.66
N GLN A 132 10.92 5.18 -3.15
CA GLN A 132 11.20 3.80 -2.75
C GLN A 132 11.54 3.72 -1.26
N TYR A 133 12.34 4.65 -0.75
CA TYR A 133 12.66 4.74 0.68
C TYR A 133 11.39 4.89 1.54
N LEU A 134 10.43 5.74 1.13
CA LEU A 134 9.16 5.88 1.86
C LEU A 134 8.35 4.58 1.87
N VAL A 135 8.32 3.85 0.75
CA VAL A 135 7.65 2.53 0.67
C VAL A 135 8.29 1.55 1.64
N ASP A 136 9.62 1.45 1.62
CA ASP A 136 10.36 0.52 2.45
C ASP A 136 10.25 0.87 3.93
N TRP A 137 10.25 2.16 4.26
CA TRP A 137 10.08 2.63 5.64
C TRP A 137 8.67 2.31 6.16
N CYS A 138 7.62 2.53 5.36
CA CYS A 138 6.24 2.14 5.73
C CYS A 138 6.16 0.64 6.03
N ASP A 139 6.72 -0.21 5.16
CA ASP A 139 6.70 -1.66 5.31
C ASP A 139 7.48 -2.11 6.57
N ARG A 140 8.65 -1.49 6.82
CA ARG A 140 9.43 -1.75 8.04
C ARG A 140 8.62 -1.42 9.30
N LEU A 141 8.05 -0.22 9.40
CA LEU A 141 7.29 0.19 10.59
C LEU A 141 6.06 -0.67 10.81
N ASN A 142 5.36 -1.05 9.72
CA ASN A 142 4.20 -1.93 9.81
C ASN A 142 4.57 -3.30 10.40
N ARG A 143 5.66 -3.90 9.93
CA ARG A 143 6.18 -5.17 10.47
C ARG A 143 6.60 -5.03 11.92
N THR A 144 7.35 -3.98 12.25
CA THR A 144 7.77 -3.72 13.65
C THR A 144 6.56 -3.58 14.56
N ALA A 145 5.55 -2.79 14.18
CA ALA A 145 4.34 -2.62 14.99
C ALA A 145 3.57 -3.95 15.17
N THR A 146 3.50 -4.77 14.11
CA THR A 146 2.89 -6.11 14.16
C THR A 146 3.61 -7.02 15.16
N HIS A 147 4.94 -7.06 15.11
CA HIS A 147 5.73 -7.88 16.04
C HIS A 147 5.66 -7.36 17.48
N GLN A 148 5.65 -6.04 17.68
CA GLN A 148 5.46 -5.46 19.02
C GLN A 148 4.05 -5.76 19.58
N LEU A 149 3.02 -5.81 18.73
CA LEU A 149 1.67 -6.18 19.17
C LEU A 149 1.63 -7.65 19.62
N GLU A 150 2.34 -8.54 18.92
CA GLU A 150 2.47 -9.94 19.34
C GLU A 150 3.24 -10.09 20.66
N TRP A 151 4.25 -9.25 20.89
CA TRP A 151 4.91 -9.16 22.18
C TRP A 151 3.96 -8.72 23.29
N CYS A 152 3.13 -7.70 23.07
CA CYS A 152 2.12 -7.26 24.04
C CYS A 152 1.13 -8.40 24.38
N ARG A 153 0.68 -9.15 23.36
CA ARG A 153 -0.18 -10.33 23.54
C ARG A 153 0.50 -11.40 24.39
N THR A 154 1.81 -11.59 24.23
CA THR A 154 2.61 -12.53 25.03
C THR A 154 2.67 -12.12 26.49
N ILE A 155 2.92 -10.84 26.80
CA ILE A 155 2.93 -10.30 28.18
C ILE A 155 1.57 -10.49 28.86
N ILE A 156 0.48 -10.17 28.16
CA ILE A 156 -0.88 -10.37 28.68
C ILE A 156 -1.16 -11.86 28.95
N SER A 157 -0.67 -12.75 28.09
CA SER A 157 -0.80 -14.20 28.27
C SER A 157 -0.02 -14.70 29.50
N LYS A 158 1.23 -14.25 29.66
CA LYS A 158 2.06 -14.54 30.84
C LYS A 158 1.33 -14.17 32.13
N ALA A 159 0.81 -12.94 32.23
CA ALA A 159 0.09 -12.49 33.42
C ALA A 159 -1.20 -13.27 33.70
N LYS A 160 -1.94 -13.68 32.65
CA LYS A 160 -3.10 -14.56 32.81
C LYS A 160 -2.71 -15.91 33.40
N ALA A 161 -1.60 -16.49 32.95
CA ALA A 161 -1.09 -17.74 33.48
C ALA A 161 -0.62 -17.61 34.94
N GLU A 162 0.07 -16.52 35.28
CA GLU A 162 0.50 -16.22 36.66
C GLU A 162 -0.70 -16.05 37.61
N MET A 163 -1.76 -15.35 37.18
CA MET A 163 -3.01 -15.24 37.95
C MET A 163 -3.72 -16.58 38.15
N ALA A 164 -3.64 -17.50 37.18
CA ALA A 164 -4.25 -18.83 37.29
C ALA A 164 -3.45 -19.77 38.21
N LEU A 165 -2.13 -19.57 38.32
CA LEU A 165 -1.23 -20.35 39.18
C LEU A 165 -1.16 -19.79 40.61
N ALA A 166 -1.50 -18.52 40.81
CA ALA A 166 -1.68 -17.96 42.15
C ALA A 166 -2.71 -18.81 42.89
N PRO A 167 -2.33 -19.49 43.99
CA PRO A 167 -3.17 -20.51 44.58
C PRO A 167 -4.49 -19.87 45.02
N GLN A 168 -5.60 -20.53 44.73
CA GLN A 168 -6.82 -20.49 45.53
C GLN A 168 -6.52 -21.04 46.93
N SER A 169 -5.58 -20.41 47.64
CA SER A 169 -5.33 -20.63 49.05
C SER A 169 -6.45 -19.89 49.79
N TYR A 170 -7.12 -20.59 50.70
CA TYR A 170 -8.29 -20.16 51.48
C TYR A 170 -9.64 -20.22 50.76
N ASN A 171 -10.16 -21.44 50.53
CA ASN A 171 -11.57 -21.75 50.77
C ASN A 171 -11.82 -23.28 50.76
N ASN A 172 -11.15 -23.98 51.67
CA ASN A 172 -11.62 -25.31 52.05
C ASN A 172 -11.83 -25.35 53.57
N PRO A 173 -13.00 -24.96 54.08
CA PRO A 173 -13.36 -25.30 55.45
C PRO A 173 -13.69 -26.80 55.46
N LYS A 174 -12.65 -27.63 55.57
CA LYS A 174 -12.82 -29.01 56.05
C LYS A 174 -12.84 -28.97 57.57
N PHE A 175 -14.00 -28.65 58.13
CA PHE A 175 -14.47 -29.11 59.43
C PHE A 175 -15.99 -29.26 59.37
#